data_AF-A0A966VLU5-F1
#
_entry.id   AF-A0A966VLU5-F1
#
_cell.length_a   1.000
_cell.length_b   1.000
_cell.length_c   1.000
_cell.angle_alpha   90.00
_cell.angle_beta   90.00
_cell.angle_gamma   90.00
#
_symmetry.space_group_name_H-M   'P 1'
#
loop_
_entity.id
_entity.type
_entity.pdbx_description
1 polymer ?
#
loop_
_entity_poly.entity_id
_entity_poly.type
_entity_poly.pdbx_seq_one_letter_code
_entity_poly.pdbx_strand_id
1 'polypeptide(L)'
;MNFEFPFHELPAVMLGPRQERRRVLIGGSAFWGSMRDEVSLVLDDGRTIDAQTAHYLPPVNPSKVIAVHISYTSRSLETRNRPKPTDTPTYFTKPPSSLNGHG
;
A
#
# COMPACT_ATOMS: atom_id res chain seq x y z
N MET A 1 -19.22 -8.88 -6.43
CA MET A 1 -18.10 -8.71 -7.37
C MET A 1 -17.98 -10.00 -8.17
N ASN A 2 -17.92 -9.92 -9.49
CA ASN A 2 -17.73 -11.10 -10.35
C ASN A 2 -16.25 -11.13 -10.76
N PHE A 3 -15.42 -11.91 -10.06
CA PHE A 3 -14.01 -12.04 -10.39
C PHE A 3 -13.85 -13.06 -11.50
N GLU A 4 -13.10 -12.72 -12.56
CA GLU A 4 -12.74 -13.64 -13.64
C GLU A 4 -11.97 -14.86 -13.10
N PHE A 5 -11.23 -14.67 -12.01
CA PHE A 5 -10.54 -15.72 -11.26
C PHE A 5 -11.09 -15.76 -9.82
N PRO A 6 -12.07 -16.61 -9.53
CA PRO A 6 -12.65 -16.71 -8.19
C PRO A 6 -11.64 -17.31 -7.21
N PHE A 7 -11.56 -16.73 -6.01
CA PHE A 7 -10.85 -17.34 -4.90
C PHE A 7 -11.71 -18.46 -4.30
N HIS A 8 -11.17 -19.67 -4.24
CA HIS A 8 -11.83 -20.82 -3.61
C HIS A 8 -11.61 -20.84 -2.09
N GLU A 9 -10.46 -20.31 -1.67
CA GLU A 9 -10.09 -20.09 -0.29
C GLU A 9 -9.42 -18.71 -0.17
N LEU A 10 -9.43 -18.14 1.04
CA LEU A 10 -8.73 -16.89 1.28
C LEU A 10 -7.22 -17.11 1.17
N PRO A 11 -6.48 -16.27 0.39
CA PRO A 11 -5.03 -16.36 0.33
C PRO A 11 -4.41 -16.32 1.73
N ALA A 12 -3.35 -17.09 1.97
CA ALA A 12 -2.73 -17.18 3.29
C ALA A 12 -2.37 -15.82 3.91
N VAL A 13 -1.94 -14.85 3.08
CA VAL A 13 -1.63 -13.48 3.51
C VAL A 13 -2.85 -12.70 4.02
N MET A 14 -4.05 -13.16 3.70
CA MET A 14 -5.33 -12.59 4.15
C MET A 14 -5.88 -13.28 5.42
N LEU A 15 -5.23 -14.35 5.88
CA LEU A 15 -5.60 -15.05 7.11
C LEU A 15 -4.95 -14.39 8.33
N GLY A 16 -5.63 -14.44 9.47
CA GLY A 16 -5.12 -13.96 10.75
C GLY A 16 -5.35 -12.47 11.06
N PRO A 17 -4.96 -12.03 12.28
CA PRO A 17 -5.14 -10.65 12.70
C PRO A 17 -4.35 -9.67 11.82
N ARG A 18 -4.94 -8.50 11.54
CA ARG A 18 -4.28 -7.40 10.83
C ARG A 18 -3.46 -6.60 11.84
N GLN A 19 -2.22 -6.28 11.49
CA GLN A 19 -1.41 -5.32 12.24
C GLN A 19 -0.97 -4.20 11.32
N GLU A 20 -1.29 -2.96 11.71
CA GLU A 20 -0.83 -1.79 10.98
C GLU A 20 0.60 -1.45 11.38
N ARG A 21 1.48 -1.38 10.38
CA ARG A 21 2.90 -1.05 10.55
C ARG A 21 3.18 0.29 9.89
N ARG A 22 3.82 1.20 10.64
CA ARG A 22 4.23 2.51 10.14
C ARG A 22 5.74 2.67 10.26
N ARG A 23 6.32 3.42 9.32
CA ARG A 23 7.72 3.81 9.34
C ARG A 23 7.80 5.31 9.58
N VAL A 24 8.61 5.74 10.53
CA VAL A 24 8.70 7.15 10.96
C VAL A 24 10.14 7.62 11.07
N LEU A 25 10.36 8.93 10.91
CA LEU A 25 11.64 9.59 11.09
C LEU A 25 11.70 10.26 12.45
N ILE A 26 12.69 9.92 13.27
CA ILE A 26 12.90 10.51 14.60
C ILE A 26 14.40 10.79 14.76
N GLY A 27 14.77 12.06 14.98
CA GLY A 27 16.17 12.45 15.17
C GLY A 27 17.08 12.05 14.00
N GLY A 28 16.56 12.08 12.76
CA GLY A 28 17.31 11.69 11.55
C GLY A 28 17.38 10.18 11.29
N SER A 29 16.81 9.34 12.15
CA SER A 29 16.81 7.88 12.01
C SER A 29 15.43 7.31 11.73
N ALA A 30 15.35 6.27 10.91
CA ALA A 30 14.11 5.60 10.57
C ALA A 30 13.78 4.52 11.59
N PHE A 31 12.55 4.55 12.12
CA PHE A 31 12.02 3.55 13.04
C PHE A 31 10.76 2.91 12.47
N TRP A 32 10.55 1.65 12.82
CA TRP A 32 9.29 0.95 12.59
C TRP A 32 8.49 0.94 13.88
N GLY A 33 7.17 0.89 13.75
CA GLY A 33 6.27 0.69 14.87
C GLY A 33 4.90 0.18 14.44
N SER A 34 4.09 -0.15 15.45
CA SER A 34 2.71 -0.61 15.29
C SER A 34 1.74 0.29 16.04
N MET A 35 0.59 0.54 15.41
CA MET A 35 -0.50 1.26 16.09
C MET A 35 -1.05 0.39 17.20
N ARG A 36 -1.11 0.93 18.42
CA ARG A 36 -1.78 0.29 19.56
C ARG A 36 -3.27 0.68 19.62
N ASP A 37 -3.55 1.94 19.30
CA ASP A 37 -4.85 2.59 19.29
C ASP A 37 -4.82 3.68 18.20
N GLU A 38 -5.82 4.57 18.14
CA GLU A 38 -5.91 5.56 17.06
C GLU A 38 -4.83 6.66 17.12
N VAL A 39 -4.20 6.87 18.28
CA VAL A 39 -3.27 7.98 18.51
C VAL A 39 -1.87 7.53 18.93
N SER A 40 -1.69 6.29 19.38
CA SER A 40 -0.42 5.80 19.92
C SER A 40 0.28 4.87 18.93
N LEU A 41 1.46 5.29 18.46
CA LEU A 41 2.39 4.44 17.70
C LEU A 41 3.48 3.92 18.65
N VAL A 42 3.53 2.61 18.84
CA VAL A 42 4.59 1.95 19.63
C VAL A 42 5.68 1.51 18.67
N LEU A 43 6.88 2.08 18.84
CA LEU A 43 8.05 1.72 18.05
C LEU A 43 8.56 0.33 18.44
N ASP A 44 9.27 -0.32 17.52
CA ASP A 44 9.86 -1.65 17.73
C ASP A 44 10.90 -1.66 18.88
N ASP A 45 11.41 -0.48 19.29
CA ASP A 45 12.30 -0.31 20.45
C ASP A 45 11.57 -0.01 21.78
N GLY A 46 10.24 -0.05 21.77
CA GLY A 46 9.38 0.12 22.95
C GLY A 46 8.96 1.55 23.26
N ARG A 47 9.53 2.56 22.60
CA ARG A 47 9.06 3.95 22.77
C ARG A 47 7.64 4.09 22.21
N THR A 48 6.84 4.95 22.82
CA THR A 48 5.52 5.32 22.31
C THR A 48 5.56 6.77 21.86
N ILE A 49 5.04 7.06 20.67
CA ILE A 49 4.89 8.41 20.13
C ILE A 49 3.44 8.68 19.74
N ASP A 50 3.09 9.96 19.66
CA ASP A 50 1.82 10.40 19.09
C ASP A 50 1.85 10.25 17.55
N ALA A 51 0.90 9.48 17.04
CA ALA A 51 0.76 9.19 15.63
C ALA A 51 0.32 10.42 14.80
N GLN A 52 -0.33 11.41 15.41
CA GLN A 52 -0.78 12.61 14.68
C GLN A 52 0.36 13.56 14.36
N THR A 53 1.43 13.54 15.15
CA THR A 53 2.57 14.47 15.04
C THR A 53 3.82 13.83 14.45
N ALA A 54 3.79 12.52 14.16
CA ALA A 54 4.93 11.80 13.61
C ALA A 54 5.22 12.16 12.14
N HIS A 55 6.51 12.21 11.79
CA HIS A 55 6.95 12.33 10.39
C HIS A 55 7.02 10.95 9.74
N TYR A 56 6.10 10.64 8.83
CA TYR A 56 6.05 9.33 8.20
C TYR A 56 7.00 9.18 7.02
N LEU A 57 7.65 8.03 6.98
CA LEU A 57 8.41 7.55 5.83
C LEU A 57 7.55 6.55 5.04
N PRO A 58 7.85 6.34 3.76
CA PRO A 58 7.24 5.26 3.01
C PRO A 58 7.43 3.90 3.71
N PRO A 59 6.42 3.01 3.69
CA PRO A 59 6.47 1.71 4.37
C PRO A 59 7.30 0.66 3.59
N VAL A 60 8.18 1.09 2.70
CA VAL A 60 9.03 0.20 1.88
C VAL A 60 10.19 1.00 1.29
N ASN A 61 11.29 0.32 0.96
CA ASN A 61 12.36 0.85 0.10
C ASN A 61 12.45 -0.04 -1.16
N PRO A 62 11.61 0.23 -2.19
CA PRO A 62 11.46 -0.69 -3.31
C PRO A 62 12.56 -0.48 -4.35
N SER A 63 13.03 -1.58 -4.96
CA SER A 63 13.90 -1.49 -6.15
C SER A 63 13.13 -1.23 -7.45
N LYS A 64 11.82 -1.53 -7.46
CA LYS A 64 10.91 -1.36 -8.60
C LYS A 64 9.47 -1.14 -8.12
N VAL A 65 8.72 -0.31 -8.83
CA VAL A 65 7.28 -0.12 -8.62
C VAL A 65 6.55 -0.46 -9.91
N ILE A 66 5.71 -1.49 -9.89
CA ILE A 66 4.94 -1.96 -11.03
C ILE A 66 3.47 -1.62 -10.79
N ALA A 67 2.86 -0.90 -11.72
CA ALA A 67 1.45 -0.49 -11.64
C ALA A 67 0.68 -1.03 -12.85
N VAL A 68 -0.59 -1.35 -12.61
CA VAL A 68 -1.52 -1.76 -13.68
C VAL A 68 -2.10 -0.53 -14.36
N HIS A 69 -2.23 -0.60 -15.69
CA HIS A 69 -2.90 0.41 -16.49
C HIS A 69 -4.37 0.04 -16.70
N ILE A 70 -5.27 1.02 -16.58
CA ILE A 70 -6.74 0.90 -16.77
C ILE A 70 -7.31 -0.37 -16.13
N SER A 71 -7.37 -0.44 -14.79
CA SER A 71 -7.92 -1.59 -14.07
C SER A 71 -9.42 -1.50 -13.76
N TYR A 72 -10.11 -0.47 -14.26
CA TYR A 72 -11.53 -0.22 -14.00
C TYR A 72 -12.34 -0.16 -15.30
N THR A 73 -13.51 -0.81 -15.29
CA THR A 73 -14.44 -0.85 -16.43
C THR A 73 -14.86 0.54 -16.89
N SER A 74 -15.14 1.47 -15.97
CA SER A 74 -15.51 2.85 -16.32
C SER A 74 -14.45 3.53 -17.20
N ARG A 75 -13.17 3.40 -16.83
CA ARG A 75 -12.06 3.98 -17.59
C ARG A 75 -11.84 3.28 -18.93
N SER A 76 -12.10 1.98 -18.99
CA SER A 76 -12.07 1.22 -20.24
C SER A 76 -13.18 1.65 -21.20
N LEU A 77 -14.40 1.83 -20.70
CA LEU A 77 -15.52 2.35 -21.50
C LEU A 77 -15.22 3.76 -22.01
N GLU A 78 -14.72 4.65 -21.15
CA GLU A 78 -14.40 6.03 -21.50
C GLU A 78 -13.33 6.14 -22.60
N THR A 79 -12.24 5.38 -22.48
CA THR A 79 -11.06 5.55 -23.35
C THR A 79 -11.04 4.63 -24.56
N ARG A 80 -11.79 3.52 -24.53
CA ARG A 80 -11.74 2.46 -25.55
C ARG A 80 -13.11 1.96 -25.99
N ASN A 81 -14.20 2.41 -25.36
CA ASN A 81 -15.56 1.92 -25.59
C ASN A 81 -15.67 0.38 -25.50
N ARG A 82 -14.96 -0.22 -24.54
CA ARG A 82 -14.98 -1.67 -24.28
C ARG A 82 -15.20 -1.95 -22.79
N PRO A 83 -15.96 -3.00 -22.41
CA PRO A 83 -16.13 -3.39 -21.01
C PRO A 83 -14.84 -3.84 -20.32
N LYS A 84 -13.96 -4.52 -21.07
CA LYS A 84 -12.63 -4.97 -20.61
C LYS A 84 -11.54 -4.16 -21.35
N PRO A 85 -10.53 -3.62 -20.64
CA PRO A 85 -9.52 -2.75 -21.25
C PRO A 85 -8.60 -3.49 -22.23
N THR A 86 -8.13 -4.67 -21.87
CA THR A 86 -7.26 -5.57 -22.64
C THR A 86 -7.49 -7.01 -22.22
N ASP A 87 -7.13 -7.97 -23.08
CA ASP A 87 -7.27 -9.40 -22.78
C ASP A 87 -6.35 -9.83 -21.63
N THR A 88 -5.13 -9.29 -21.60
CA THR A 88 -4.14 -9.46 -20.53
C THR A 88 -3.84 -8.13 -19.83
N PRO A 89 -3.48 -8.11 -18.54
CA PRO A 89 -3.11 -6.88 -17.85
C PRO A 89 -1.95 -6.16 -18.53
N THR A 90 -2.06 -4.84 -18.64
CA THR A 90 -0.95 -4.00 -19.11
C THR A 90 -0.32 -3.29 -17.92
N TYR A 91 1.02 -3.28 -17.87
CA TYR A 91 1.78 -2.72 -16.75
C TYR A 91 2.67 -1.59 -17.20
N PHE A 92 2.96 -0.68 -16.28
CA PHE A 92 3.99 0.34 -16.42
C PHE A 92 4.79 0.45 -15.12
N THR A 93 5.98 1.02 -15.21
CA THR A 93 6.84 1.23 -14.04
C THR A 93 6.81 2.67 -13.58
N LYS A 94 6.81 2.88 -12.27
CA LYS A 94 7.18 4.17 -11.67
C LYS A 94 8.59 4.09 -11.08
N PRO A 95 9.38 5.17 -11.14
CA PRO A 95 10.70 5.17 -10.53
C PRO A 95 10.57 5.13 -8.99
N PRO A 96 11.46 4.46 -8.26
CA PRO A 96 11.47 4.50 -6.79
C PRO A 96 11.54 5.92 -6.22
N SER A 97 12.11 6.87 -6.95
CA SER A 97 12.15 8.29 -6.59
C SER A 97 10.79 8.98 -6.55
N SER A 98 9.72 8.36 -7.06
CA SER A 98 8.36 8.91 -6.94
C SER A 98 7.65 8.51 -5.63
N LEU A 99 8.31 7.75 -4.76
CA LEU A 99 7.73 7.29 -3.50
C LEU A 99 7.67 8.43 -2.48
N ASN A 100 6.59 8.51 -1.70
CA ASN A 100 6.41 9.52 -0.66
C ASN A 100 5.81 8.91 0.62
N GLY A 101 5.99 9.60 1.74
CA GLY A 101 5.37 9.30 3.04
C GLY A 101 3.98 9.91 3.17
N HIS A 102 3.28 9.54 4.24
CA HIS A 102 2.01 10.15 4.63
C HIS A 102 2.25 11.48 5.37
N GLY A 103 1.36 12.46 5.20
CA GLY A 103 1.50 13.81 5.76
C GLY A 103 1.67 14.86 4.67
#